data_AF-A0A951CXT6-F1
#
_entry.id   AF-A0A951CXT6-F1
#
_cell.length_a   1.000
_cell.length_b   1.000
_cell.length_c   1.000
_cell.angle_alpha   90.00
_cell.angle_beta   90.00
_cell.angle_gamma   90.00
#
_symmetry.space_group_name_H-M   'P 1'
#
loop_
_entity.id
_entity.type
_entity.pdbx_description
1 polymer ?
#
loop_
_entity_poly.entity_id
_entity_poly.type
_entity_poly.pdbx_seq_one_letter_code
_entity_poly.pdbx_strand_id
1 'polypeptide(L)'
;MKTLAAIRVGYGETLICRAADVILKERRKLVLLARESPFNEIHLENMLALTRMGAVIFPPVPAFYNHPATLDDIVNHIVGRLLDQFGLEAPGIRRWSGFTPE
;
A
#
# COMPACT_ATOMS: atom_id res chain seq x y z
N MET A 1 13.02 -0.18 -3.76
CA MET A 1 12.38 -0.65 -5.01
C MET A 1 12.78 -2.07 -5.47
N LYS A 2 13.90 -2.66 -4.98
CA LYS A 2 14.33 -4.04 -5.29
C LYS A 2 13.20 -5.10 -5.18
N THR A 3 12.52 -5.17 -4.05
CA THR A 3 11.48 -6.18 -3.80
C THR A 3 10.29 -6.03 -4.76
N LEU A 4 9.85 -4.80 -5.04
CA LEU A 4 8.79 -4.52 -6.00
C LEU A 4 9.13 -5.09 -7.39
N ALA A 5 10.35 -4.79 -7.87
CA ALA A 5 10.82 -5.29 -9.15
C ALA A 5 10.91 -6.82 -9.18
N ALA A 6 11.45 -7.44 -8.12
CA ALA A 6 11.55 -8.89 -8.00
C ALA A 6 10.17 -9.57 -8.03
N ILE A 7 9.17 -9.01 -7.34
CA ILE A 7 7.78 -9.52 -7.38
C ILE A 7 7.21 -9.39 -8.80
N ARG A 8 7.39 -8.23 -9.45
CA ARG A 8 6.88 -8.00 -10.83
C ARG A 8 7.38 -9.03 -11.82
N VAL A 9 8.65 -9.42 -11.75
CA VAL A 9 9.24 -10.40 -12.68
C VAL A 9 9.13 -11.85 -12.20
N GLY A 10 8.49 -12.11 -11.06
CA GLY A 10 8.36 -13.46 -10.49
C GLY A 10 9.68 -14.05 -9.95
N TYR A 11 10.65 -13.20 -9.61
CA TYR A 11 11.95 -13.64 -9.12
C TYR A 11 11.89 -14.01 -7.63
N GLY A 12 11.53 -15.27 -7.36
CA GLY A 12 11.26 -15.84 -6.04
C GLY A 12 12.47 -16.34 -5.24
N GLU A 13 13.63 -15.69 -5.35
CA GLU A 13 14.87 -16.11 -4.64
C GLU A 13 14.73 -16.04 -3.10
N THR A 14 13.91 -15.12 -2.59
CA THR A 14 13.65 -14.98 -1.15
C THR A 14 12.23 -15.42 -0.81
N LEU A 15 12.01 -15.85 0.43
CA LEU A 15 10.68 -16.24 0.92
C LEU A 15 9.65 -15.10 0.76
N ILE A 16 10.04 -13.85 0.93
CA ILE A 16 9.14 -12.69 0.76
C ILE A 16 8.66 -12.60 -0.69
N CYS A 17 9.57 -12.65 -1.66
CA CYS A 17 9.21 -12.61 -3.08
C CYS A 17 8.38 -13.84 -3.49
N ARG A 18 8.75 -15.02 -3.00
CA ARG A 18 8.01 -16.25 -3.27
C ARG A 18 6.62 -16.25 -2.66
N ALA A 19 6.46 -15.73 -1.44
CA ALA A 19 5.15 -15.59 -0.81
C ALA A 19 4.25 -14.65 -1.61
N ALA A 20 4.76 -13.49 -2.06
CA ALA A 20 4.01 -12.58 -2.92
C ALA A 20 3.59 -13.22 -4.24
N ASP A 21 4.48 -13.99 -4.87
CA ASP A 21 4.18 -14.78 -6.08
C ASP A 21 3.07 -15.81 -5.83
N VAL A 22 3.11 -16.53 -4.71
CA VAL A 22 2.01 -17.44 -4.31
C VAL A 22 0.70 -16.68 -4.07
N ILE A 23 0.73 -15.53 -3.42
CA ILE A 23 -0.48 -14.71 -3.22
C ILE A 23 -1.08 -14.28 -4.56
N LEU A 24 -0.25 -13.86 -5.52
CA LEU A 24 -0.70 -13.47 -6.86
C LEU A 24 -1.32 -14.64 -7.64
N LYS A 25 -0.64 -15.81 -7.68
CA LYS A 25 -1.14 -16.97 -8.44
C LYS A 25 -2.42 -17.54 -7.85
N GLU A 26 -2.58 -17.50 -6.53
CA GLU A 26 -3.79 -17.94 -5.82
C GLU A 26 -4.89 -16.87 -5.79
N ARG A 27 -4.72 -15.75 -6.50
CA ARG A 27 -5.67 -14.62 -6.55
C ARG A 27 -6.06 -14.11 -5.17
N ARG A 28 -5.10 -14.12 -4.24
CA ARG A 28 -5.26 -13.57 -2.88
C ARG A 28 -4.85 -12.11 -2.86
N LYS A 29 -5.35 -11.37 -1.86
CA LYS A 29 -5.05 -9.93 -1.72
C LYS A 29 -3.57 -9.72 -1.38
N LEU A 30 -2.88 -8.96 -2.23
CA LEU A 30 -1.53 -8.47 -2.01
C LEU A 30 -1.56 -6.94 -1.93
N VAL A 31 -1.02 -6.36 -0.87
CA VAL A 31 -0.86 -4.90 -0.73
C VAL A 31 0.63 -4.57 -0.61
N LEU A 32 1.12 -3.64 -1.41
CA LEU A 32 2.53 -3.26 -1.47
C LEU A 32 2.71 -1.79 -1.12
N LEU A 33 3.42 -1.54 -0.01
CA LEU A 33 3.78 -0.19 0.43
C LEU A 33 5.08 0.28 -0.23
N ALA A 34 4.98 0.81 -1.44
CA ALA A 34 6.13 1.34 -2.17
C ALA A 34 6.55 2.71 -1.62
N ARG A 35 7.61 2.75 -0.79
CA ARG A 35 8.21 4.00 -0.28
C ARG A 35 9.47 4.35 -1.06
N GLU A 36 9.35 5.32 -1.97
CA GLU A 36 10.46 5.93 -2.72
C GLU A 36 10.04 7.32 -3.21
N SER A 37 10.98 8.24 -3.41
CA SER A 37 10.73 9.51 -4.12
C SER A 37 12.05 10.15 -4.57
N PRO A 38 12.16 10.63 -5.82
CA PRO A 38 11.17 10.56 -6.89
C PRO A 38 11.03 9.13 -7.45
N PHE A 39 9.90 8.84 -8.11
CA PHE A 39 9.77 7.63 -8.92
C PHE A 39 10.40 7.85 -10.30
N ASN A 40 11.20 6.88 -10.74
CA ASN A 40 11.59 6.78 -12.14
C ASN A 40 10.58 5.90 -12.91
N GLU A 41 10.74 5.85 -14.23
CA GLU A 41 9.88 5.06 -15.12
C GLU A 41 9.83 3.58 -14.74
N ILE A 42 10.97 2.98 -14.37
CA ILE A 42 11.06 1.57 -13.93
C ILE A 42 10.17 1.32 -12.71
N HIS A 43 10.14 2.23 -11.73
CA HIS A 43 9.28 2.09 -10.55
C HIS A 43 7.81 2.13 -10.96
N LEU A 44 7.44 3.07 -11.83
CA LEU A 44 6.06 3.26 -12.30
C LEU A 44 5.56 2.07 -13.12
N GLU A 45 6.37 1.56 -14.05
CA GLU A 45 6.05 0.37 -14.85
C GLU A 45 5.83 -0.87 -13.97
N ASN A 46 6.71 -1.06 -12.98
CA ASN A 46 6.57 -2.18 -12.05
C ASN A 46 5.29 -2.08 -11.22
N MET A 47 5.00 -0.89 -10.68
CA MET A 47 3.77 -0.64 -9.94
C MET A 47 2.53 -0.83 -10.82
N LEU A 48 2.54 -0.31 -12.05
CA LEU A 48 1.43 -0.43 -12.99
C LEU A 48 1.16 -1.89 -13.39
N ALA A 49 2.22 -2.65 -13.69
CA ALA A 49 2.10 -4.07 -14.02
C ALA A 49 1.49 -4.86 -12.87
N LEU A 50 1.97 -4.65 -11.64
CA LEU A 50 1.45 -5.33 -10.45
C LEU A 50 0.00 -4.92 -10.13
N THR A 51 -0.36 -3.64 -10.30
CA THR A 51 -1.75 -3.19 -10.20
C THR A 51 -2.65 -3.95 -11.18
N ARG A 52 -2.22 -4.11 -12.44
CA ARG A 52 -2.97 -4.88 -13.46
C ARG A 52 -3.08 -6.37 -13.13
N MET A 53 -2.15 -6.92 -12.35
CA MET A 53 -2.20 -8.31 -11.86
C MET A 53 -3.11 -8.50 -10.64
N GLY A 54 -3.64 -7.42 -10.08
CA GLY A 54 -4.56 -7.44 -8.93
C GLY A 54 -3.91 -7.12 -7.58
N ALA A 55 -2.63 -6.74 -7.55
CA ALA A 55 -2.02 -6.20 -6.34
C ALA A 55 -2.49 -4.76 -6.10
N VAL A 56 -2.57 -4.35 -4.84
CA VAL A 56 -2.83 -2.95 -4.45
C VAL A 56 -1.50 -2.27 -4.21
N ILE A 57 -1.21 -1.23 -5.00
CA ILE A 57 -0.06 -0.34 -4.76
C ILE A 57 -0.52 0.76 -3.81
N PHE A 58 0.02 0.75 -2.59
CA PHE A 58 -0.38 1.63 -1.50
C PHE A 58 0.85 2.40 -0.96
N PRO A 59 1.38 3.40 -1.69
CA PRO A 59 2.52 4.17 -1.19
C PRO A 59 2.10 4.89 0.11
N PRO A 60 2.98 4.96 1.13
CA PRO A 60 2.68 5.67 2.36
C PRO A 60 2.75 7.18 2.14
N VAL A 61 1.65 7.75 1.60
CA VAL A 61 1.48 9.19 1.37
C VAL A 61 0.62 9.74 2.51
N PRO A 62 1.19 10.54 3.43
CA PRO A 62 0.46 11.13 4.54
C PRO A 62 -0.71 11.99 4.08
N ALA A 63 -1.83 11.87 4.77
CA ALA A 63 -2.94 12.80 4.65
C ALA A 63 -2.96 13.73 5.86
N PHE A 64 -3.34 14.99 5.63
CA PHE A 64 -3.37 16.04 6.66
C PHE A 64 -4.77 16.61 6.92
N TYR A 65 -5.81 16.10 6.24
CA TYR A 65 -7.19 16.54 6.46
C TYR A 65 -7.71 16.23 7.88
N ASN A 66 -7.05 15.32 8.60
CA ASN A 66 -7.35 14.97 9.98
C ASN A 66 -6.57 15.84 10.99
N HIS A 67 -5.81 16.83 10.53
CA HIS A 67 -4.99 17.74 11.36
C HIS A 67 -4.14 16.99 12.41
N PRO A 68 -3.21 16.12 11.99
CA PRO A 68 -2.39 15.35 12.91
C PRO A 68 -1.53 16.29 13.78
N ALA A 69 -1.48 16.03 15.09
CA ALA A 69 -0.69 16.83 16.03
C ALA A 69 0.69 16.21 16.28
N THR A 70 0.83 14.90 16.03
CA THR A 70 2.02 14.11 16.29
C THR A 70 2.44 13.28 15.08
N LEU A 71 3.69 12.81 15.08
CA LEU A 71 4.14 11.85 14.07
C LEU A 71 3.36 10.53 14.15
N ASP A 72 2.98 10.12 15.36
CA ASP A 72 2.18 8.92 15.59
C ASP A 72 0.80 9.05 14.94
N ASP A 73 0.18 10.23 14.94
CA ASP A 73 -1.09 10.45 14.24
C ASP A 73 -0.96 10.21 12.72
N ILE A 74 0.16 10.63 12.13
CA ILE A 74 0.46 10.41 10.70
C ILE A 74 0.63 8.92 10.42
N VAL A 75 1.46 8.24 11.22
CA VAL A 75 1.73 6.81 11.08
C VAL A 75 0.45 6.00 11.27
N ASN A 76 -0.31 6.26 12.33
CA ASN A 76 -1.56 5.58 12.64
C ASN A 76 -2.59 5.77 11.53
N HIS A 77 -2.66 6.96 10.92
CA HIS A 77 -3.55 7.18 9.79
C HIS A 77 -3.22 6.27 8.59
N ILE A 78 -1.94 6.14 8.23
CA ILE A 78 -1.48 5.27 7.15
C ILE A 78 -1.75 3.79 7.49
N VAL A 79 -1.44 3.36 8.71
CA VAL A 79 -1.69 2.00 9.20
C VAL A 79 -3.18 1.67 9.15
N GLY A 80 -4.04 2.61 9.55
CA GLY A 80 -5.49 2.45 9.43
C GLY A 80 -5.97 2.17 8.02
N ARG A 81 -5.51 3.01 7.08
CA ARG A 81 -5.87 2.88 5.67
C ARG A 81 -5.34 1.57 5.06
N LEU A 82 -4.22 1.06 5.57
CA LEU A 82 -3.72 -0.27 5.24
C LEU A 82 -4.60 -1.38 5.80
N LEU A 83 -5.00 -1.29 7.08
CA LEU A 83 -5.91 -2.25 7.72
C LEU A 83 -7.28 -2.28 7.02
N ASP A 84 -7.77 -1.12 6.57
CA ASP A 84 -8.99 -1.00 5.75
C ASP A 84 -8.90 -1.85 4.47
N GLN A 85 -7.71 -1.99 3.86
CA GLN A 85 -7.55 -2.87 2.68
C GLN A 85 -7.85 -4.33 3.02
N PHE A 86 -7.65 -4.77 4.25
CA PHE A 86 -7.93 -6.12 4.71
C PHE A 86 -9.29 -6.27 5.39
N GLY A 87 -10.09 -5.19 5.46
CA GLY A 87 -11.38 -5.20 6.17
C GLY A 87 -11.21 -5.29 7.69
N LEU A 88 -10.07 -4.85 8.22
CA LEU A 88 -9.78 -4.83 9.65
C LEU A 88 -10.06 -3.45 10.22
N GLU A 89 -10.90 -3.38 11.24
CA GLU A 89 -11.21 -2.11 11.90
C GLU A 89 -10.05 -1.67 12.79
N ALA A 90 -9.66 -0.41 12.65
CA ALA A 90 -8.61 0.23 13.44
C ALA A 90 -9.23 1.26 14.38
N PRO A 91 -9.32 1.00 15.69
CA PRO A 91 -9.90 1.93 16.65
C PRO A 91 -9.08 3.22 16.73
N GLY A 92 -9.77 4.36 16.87
CA GLY A 92 -9.14 5.67 17.06
C GLY A 92 -8.79 6.44 15.77
N ILE A 93 -9.06 5.89 14.59
CA ILE A 93 -8.73 6.55 13.34
C ILE A 93 -9.88 7.45 12.88
N ARG A 94 -9.62 8.76 12.85
CA ARG A 94 -10.55 9.75 12.30
C ARG A 94 -10.65 9.57 10.78
N ARG A 95 -11.76 9.00 10.33
CA ARG A 95 -12.11 8.88 8.91
C ARG A 95 -12.78 10.17 8.43
N TRP A 96 -12.57 10.48 7.15
CA TRP A 96 -13.29 11.56 6.50
C TRP A 96 -14.79 11.22 6.43
N SER A 97 -15.65 12.08 6.99
CA SER A 97 -17.10 11.90 7.02
C SER A 97 -17.86 12.62 5.91
N GLY A 98 -17.14 13.21 4.93
CA GLY A 98 -17.75 14.08 3.93
C GLY A 98 -17.94 15.52 4.42
N PHE A 99 -18.37 16.38 3.52
CA PHE A 99 -18.89 17.70 3.87
C PHE A 99 -20.35 17.55 4.30
N THR A 100 -20.69 18.03 5.48
CA THR A 100 -22.09 18.20 5.88
C THR A 100 -22.65 19.38 5.08
N PRO A 101 -23.68 19.20 4.24
CA PRO A 101 -24.35 20.33 3.60
C PRO A 101 -24.98 21.23 4.67
N GLU A 102 -24.88 22.55 4.50
CA GLU A 102 -25.58 23.55 5.33
C GLU A 102 -27.10 23.50 5.13
#